data_AF-A0A540LL07-F1
#
_entry.id   AF-A0A540LL07-F1
#
_cell.length_a   1.000
_cell.length_b   1.000
_cell.length_c   1.000
_cell.angle_alpha   90.00
_cell.angle_beta   90.00
_cell.angle_gamma   90.00
#
_symmetry.space_group_name_H-M   'P 1'
#
loop_
_entity.id
_entity.type
_entity.pdbx_description
1 polymer ?
#
loop_
_entity_poly.entity_id
_entity_poly.type
_entity_poly.pdbx_seq_one_letter_code
_entity_poly.pdbx_strand_id
1 'polypeptide(L)'
;MASVALFILSVLAHLVVLHSAEYSKEEPSKHCPGHFCSDMVGNISFPFKSPGDPPECGLFTVDCSEPDRPKVQLKEGGYWHEFQGYLFSPSISIKDRDLAARLEKDSCNDGVFDDLSLPSASPIPEVSLSTPNLTLFKCNTTLDKNSYTQLNDSCENAYHTYYIASADSSLPSPPSPGCATIQVPILPSPPQPITLSSLTAEFSLYVEARKCYQCRERKGECLVEHGNYKCAAREKGDKQVKLKLGLGKIDISAFKYLIGMHTHLGQVLEPKDGNLSFPNPSGLIF
;
A
#
# COMPACT_ATOMS: atom_id res chain seq x y z
N MET A 1 -35.49 -50.33 -8.76
CA MET A 1 -34.01 -50.19 -8.89
C MET A 1 -33.59 -48.84 -9.49
N ALA A 2 -34.28 -48.30 -10.51
CA ALA A 2 -33.92 -47.03 -11.15
C ALA A 2 -33.95 -45.79 -10.22
N SER A 3 -34.90 -45.71 -9.29
CA SER A 3 -35.00 -44.59 -8.33
C SER A 3 -33.81 -44.53 -7.36
N VAL A 4 -33.32 -45.67 -6.90
CA VAL A 4 -32.16 -45.75 -6.00
C VAL A 4 -30.88 -45.35 -6.74
N ALA A 5 -30.75 -45.76 -8.00
CA ALA A 5 -29.61 -45.38 -8.85
C ALA A 5 -29.57 -43.86 -9.11
N LEU A 6 -30.72 -43.23 -9.37
CA LEU A 6 -30.82 -41.78 -9.56
C LEU A 6 -30.48 -40.99 -8.30
N PHE A 7 -30.90 -41.48 -7.12
CA PHE A 7 -30.55 -40.85 -5.85
C PHE A 7 -29.04 -40.92 -5.58
N ILE A 8 -28.43 -42.09 -5.81
CA ILE A 8 -26.99 -42.28 -5.65
C ILE A 8 -26.21 -41.39 -6.64
N LEU A 9 -26.62 -41.31 -7.90
CA LEU A 9 -26.01 -40.43 -8.91
C LEU A 9 -26.13 -38.95 -8.53
N SER A 10 -27.27 -38.53 -7.99
CA SER A 10 -27.47 -37.17 -7.50
C SER A 10 -26.50 -36.83 -6.37
N VAL A 11 -26.41 -37.69 -5.34
CA VAL A 11 -25.50 -37.48 -4.21
C VAL A 11 -24.03 -37.45 -4.68
N LEU A 12 -23.63 -38.36 -5.57
CA LEU A 12 -22.27 -38.40 -6.12
C LEU A 12 -21.96 -37.16 -6.95
N ALA A 13 -22.90 -36.66 -7.76
CA ALA A 13 -22.71 -35.43 -8.52
C ALA A 13 -22.50 -34.21 -7.60
N HIS A 14 -23.23 -34.14 -6.48
CA HIS A 14 -23.06 -33.05 -5.50
C HIS A 14 -21.73 -33.16 -4.75
N LEU A 15 -21.28 -34.38 -4.44
CA LEU A 15 -19.96 -34.63 -3.85
C LEU A 15 -18.82 -34.27 -4.81
N VAL A 16 -18.97 -34.54 -6.12
CA VAL A 16 -18.00 -34.15 -7.15
C VAL A 16 -17.96 -32.63 -7.32
N VAL A 17 -19.11 -31.94 -7.28
CA VAL A 17 -19.15 -30.46 -7.28
C VAL A 17 -18.49 -29.88 -6.02
N LEU A 18 -18.68 -30.51 -4.86
CA LEU A 18 -18.01 -30.14 -3.60
C LEU A 18 -16.50 -30.41 -3.62
N HIS A 19 -16.05 -31.49 -4.27
CA HIS A 19 -14.62 -31.78 -4.44
C HIS A 19 -13.95 -30.92 -5.53
N SER A 20 -14.71 -30.50 -6.55
CA SER A 20 -14.22 -29.67 -7.64
C SER A 20 -14.22 -28.18 -7.31
N ALA A 21 -14.76 -27.78 -6.15
CA ALA A 21 -14.43 -26.53 -5.49
C ALA A 21 -13.03 -26.66 -4.89
N GLU A 22 -12.04 -26.76 -5.78
CA GLU A 22 -10.63 -26.61 -5.43
C GLU A 22 -10.51 -25.24 -4.76
N TYR A 23 -10.20 -25.26 -3.46
CA TYR A 23 -9.75 -24.07 -2.76
C TYR A 23 -8.59 -23.53 -3.59
N SER A 24 -8.81 -22.42 -4.30
CA SER A 24 -7.69 -21.63 -4.79
C SER A 24 -6.79 -21.44 -3.58
N LYS A 25 -5.53 -21.87 -3.68
CA LYS A 25 -4.50 -21.44 -2.76
C LYS A 25 -4.45 -19.92 -2.88
N GLU A 26 -5.31 -19.23 -2.15
CA GLU A 26 -5.14 -17.82 -1.87
C GLU A 26 -3.75 -17.77 -1.23
N GLU A 27 -2.78 -17.20 -1.94
CA GLU A 27 -1.55 -16.76 -1.30
C GLU A 27 -1.97 -16.02 -0.03
N PRO A 28 -1.30 -16.25 1.11
CA PRO A 28 -1.61 -15.55 2.34
C PRO A 28 -1.72 -14.08 2.00
N SER A 29 -2.90 -13.50 2.25
CA SER A 29 -3.21 -12.13 1.89
C SER A 29 -2.08 -11.25 2.47
N LYS A 30 -1.25 -10.69 1.58
CA LYS A 30 -0.16 -9.80 1.99
C LYS A 30 -0.81 -8.55 2.57
N HIS A 31 -0.99 -8.57 3.89
CA HIS A 31 -1.65 -7.49 4.61
C HIS A 31 -0.63 -6.39 4.89
N CYS A 32 -1.03 -5.16 4.61
CA CYS A 32 -0.24 -3.98 4.92
C CYS A 32 -0.98 -3.19 6.00
N PRO A 33 -0.80 -3.57 7.28
CA PRO A 33 -1.45 -2.87 8.38
C PRO A 33 -1.03 -1.40 8.39
N GLY A 34 -1.94 -0.52 8.79
CA GLY A 34 -1.57 0.86 9.04
C GLY A 34 -0.76 0.95 10.32
N HIS A 35 0.36 1.67 10.31
CA HIS A 35 1.20 1.86 11.48
C HIS A 35 1.04 3.26 12.04
N PHE A 36 0.70 3.37 13.33
CA PHE A 36 0.68 4.67 13.98
C PHE A 36 2.12 5.18 14.16
N CYS A 37 2.40 6.37 13.64
CA CYS A 37 3.72 6.97 13.66
C CYS A 37 3.87 7.96 14.82
N SER A 38 3.05 9.02 14.81
CA SER A 38 3.00 10.04 15.86
C SER A 38 1.70 10.84 15.77
N ASP A 39 1.40 11.71 16.72
CA ASP A 39 0.21 12.57 16.65
C ASP A 39 0.27 13.56 15.47
N MET A 40 1.47 13.95 15.04
CA MET A 40 1.67 14.85 13.90
C MET A 40 1.44 14.13 12.56
N VAL A 41 1.91 12.88 12.44
CA VAL A 41 1.85 12.10 11.19
C VAL A 41 0.58 11.24 11.10
N GLY A 42 0.12 10.73 12.22
CA GLY A 42 -0.91 9.70 12.36
C GLY A 42 -0.50 8.34 11.83
N ASN A 43 -1.46 7.60 11.27
CA ASN A 43 -1.24 6.28 10.69
C ASN A 43 -0.61 6.40 9.30
N ILE A 44 0.58 5.83 9.13
CA ILE A 44 1.19 5.66 7.81
C ILE A 44 0.53 4.50 7.06
N SER A 45 0.39 4.71 5.75
CA SER A 45 -0.11 3.76 4.77
C SER A 45 0.43 4.18 3.40
N PHE A 46 0.16 3.41 2.35
CA PHE A 46 0.57 3.74 0.98
C PHE A 46 0.43 5.25 0.67
N PRO A 47 1.46 5.93 0.15
CA PRO A 47 2.68 5.37 -0.44
C PRO A 47 3.79 5.02 0.56
N PHE A 48 3.55 5.12 1.87
CA PHE A 48 4.52 4.82 2.91
C PHE A 48 4.45 3.38 3.39
N LYS A 49 5.60 2.86 3.84
CA LYS A 49 5.75 1.60 4.57
C LYS A 49 6.68 1.80 5.77
N SER A 50 6.57 0.95 6.78
CA SER A 50 7.51 0.87 7.91
C SER A 50 8.75 0.05 7.52
N PRO A 51 9.90 0.18 8.23
CA PRO A 51 11.12 -0.58 7.91
C PRO A 51 10.97 -2.11 7.99
N GLY A 52 10.00 -2.59 8.77
CA GLY A 52 9.69 -4.02 8.89
C GLY A 52 8.61 -4.53 7.94
N ASP A 53 7.97 -3.64 7.18
CA ASP A 53 6.87 -4.02 6.31
C ASP A 53 7.38 -4.66 5.02
N PRO A 54 6.61 -5.59 4.43
CA PRO A 54 6.90 -6.12 3.11
C PRO A 54 7.10 -4.99 2.08
N PRO A 55 8.02 -5.15 1.11
CA PRO A 55 8.28 -4.13 0.10
C PRO A 55 7.05 -3.79 -0.74
N GLU A 56 6.05 -4.68 -0.81
CA GLU A 56 4.80 -4.44 -1.51
C GLU A 56 3.90 -3.41 -0.80
N CYS A 57 4.14 -3.07 0.47
CA CYS A 57 3.25 -2.18 1.23
C CYS A 57 3.37 -0.70 0.89
N GLY A 58 4.47 -0.28 0.29
CA GLY A 58 4.73 1.13 0.02
C GLY A 58 5.98 1.38 -0.79
N LEU A 59 6.07 2.60 -1.32
CA LEU A 59 7.18 3.08 -2.12
C LEU A 59 8.29 3.69 -1.26
N PHE A 60 7.91 4.32 -0.15
CA PHE A 60 8.81 5.09 0.69
C PHE A 60 8.82 4.55 2.11
N THR A 61 10.01 4.31 2.65
CA THR A 61 10.16 3.81 4.01
C THR A 61 10.13 4.98 4.98
N VAL A 62 9.28 4.93 6.00
CA VAL A 62 9.19 5.93 7.07
C VAL A 62 9.61 5.29 8.40
N ASP A 63 10.62 5.86 9.04
CA ASP A 63 11.02 5.51 10.40
C ASP A 63 10.33 6.44 11.40
N CYS A 64 9.54 5.83 12.29
CA CYS A 64 8.76 6.49 13.34
C CYS A 64 9.34 6.27 14.73
N SER A 65 10.58 5.76 14.85
CA SER A 65 11.23 5.50 16.14
C SER A 65 11.44 6.76 16.99
N GLU A 66 11.53 7.93 16.34
CA GLU A 66 11.59 9.25 16.95
C GLU A 66 10.28 10.03 16.63
N PRO A 67 9.24 9.98 17.48
CA PRO A 67 7.91 10.51 17.15
C PRO A 67 7.87 12.01 16.80
N ASP A 68 8.78 12.80 17.39
CA ASP A 68 8.90 14.24 17.18
C ASP A 68 9.66 14.62 15.90
N ARG A 69 10.44 13.69 15.34
CA ARG A 69 11.28 13.88 14.13
C ARG A 69 11.28 12.61 13.28
N PRO A 70 10.12 12.19 12.77
CA PRO A 70 10.05 11.02 11.90
C PRO A 70 10.87 11.26 10.63
N LYS A 71 11.42 10.17 10.08
CA LYS A 71 12.31 10.24 8.92
C LYS A 71 11.77 9.43 7.76
N VAL A 72 12.01 9.87 6.53
CA VAL A 72 11.61 9.16 5.31
C VAL A 72 12.78 8.95 4.36
N GLN A 73 12.85 7.76 3.76
CA GLN A 73 13.74 7.47 2.64
C GLN A 73 12.98 7.60 1.32
N LEU A 74 13.46 8.49 0.44
CA LEU A 74 12.91 8.66 -0.91
C LEU A 74 13.48 7.63 -1.90
N LYS A 75 14.62 7.03 -1.56
CA LYS A 75 15.30 5.95 -2.29
C LYS A 75 15.70 4.89 -1.28
N GLU A 76 15.53 3.62 -1.64
CA GLU A 76 16.01 2.50 -0.82
C GLU A 76 17.52 2.64 -0.57
N GLY A 77 17.95 2.62 0.69
CA GLY A 77 19.35 2.83 1.07
C GLY A 77 19.88 4.26 0.91
N GLY A 78 19.02 5.22 0.54
CA GLY A 78 19.36 6.64 0.41
C GLY A 78 19.37 7.39 1.73
N TYR A 79 19.47 8.71 1.64
CA TYR A 79 19.43 9.61 2.78
C TYR A 79 18.05 9.61 3.48
N TRP A 80 18.06 9.75 4.80
CA TRP A 80 16.87 9.83 5.66
C TRP A 80 16.49 11.29 5.90
N HIS A 81 15.43 11.74 5.25
CA HIS A 81 14.95 13.11 5.36
C HIS A 81 14.02 13.30 6.54
N GLU A 82 14.14 14.41 7.27
CA GLU A 82 13.09 14.81 8.24
C GLU A 82 11.76 15.03 7.50
N PHE A 83 10.76 14.27 7.92
CA PHE A 83 9.46 14.17 7.31
C PHE A 83 8.44 14.99 8.10
N GLN A 84 7.65 15.80 7.40
CA GLN A 84 6.45 16.41 7.96
C GLN A 84 5.24 15.74 7.32
N GLY A 85 4.58 14.86 8.08
CA GLY A 85 3.32 14.28 7.63
C GLY A 85 2.19 15.31 7.67
N TYR A 86 1.36 15.32 6.63
CA TYR A 86 0.01 15.83 6.74
C TYR A 86 -0.97 14.70 6.47
N LEU A 87 -1.89 14.50 7.40
CA LEU A 87 -3.00 13.56 7.26
C LEU A 87 -3.75 13.90 5.96
N PHE A 88 -3.77 12.98 4.99
CA PHE A 88 -4.56 13.05 3.75
C PHE A 88 -3.97 13.80 2.53
N SER A 89 -2.72 14.27 2.55
CA SER A 89 -2.13 14.82 1.32
C SER A 89 -1.52 13.73 0.42
N PRO A 90 -1.70 13.77 -0.92
CA PRO A 90 -0.90 12.99 -1.87
C PRO A 90 0.55 13.48 -1.98
N SER A 91 0.93 14.53 -1.23
CA SER A 91 2.29 15.06 -1.18
C SER A 91 3.03 14.60 0.07
N ILE A 92 4.30 14.25 -0.11
CA ILE A 92 5.27 14.01 0.96
C ILE A 92 5.95 15.34 1.24
N SER A 93 5.73 15.91 2.43
CA SER A 93 6.38 17.16 2.82
C SER A 93 7.66 16.86 3.59
N ILE A 94 8.76 17.48 3.16
CA ILE A 94 10.08 17.32 3.73
C ILE A 94 10.53 18.68 4.24
N LYS A 95 11.05 18.70 5.46
CA LYS A 95 11.66 19.88 6.07
C LYS A 95 12.86 19.43 6.89
N ASP A 96 13.97 19.23 6.20
CA ASP A 96 15.18 18.68 6.79
C ASP A 96 16.11 19.78 7.30
N ARG A 97 16.16 19.91 8.63
CA ARG A 97 16.96 20.93 9.32
C ARG A 97 18.45 20.66 9.22
N ASP A 98 18.85 19.38 9.27
CA ASP A 98 20.26 18.99 9.24
C ASP A 98 20.83 19.16 7.82
N LEU A 99 20.04 18.82 6.80
CA LEU A 99 20.36 19.07 5.41
C LEU A 99 20.33 20.58 5.08
N ALA A 100 19.36 21.34 5.61
CA ALA A 100 19.32 22.80 5.46
C ALA A 100 20.60 23.46 5.99
N ALA A 101 21.05 23.08 7.20
CA ALA A 101 22.27 23.62 7.80
C ALA A 101 23.53 23.28 6.99
N ARG A 102 23.59 22.08 6.39
CA ARG A 102 24.70 21.69 5.51
C ARG A 102 24.69 22.46 4.19
N LEU A 103 23.51 22.66 3.60
CA LEU A 103 23.34 23.43 2.37
C LEU A 103 23.74 24.91 2.55
N GLU A 104 23.44 25.50 3.71
CA GLU A 104 23.85 26.88 4.05
C GLU A 104 25.37 27.00 4.23
N LYS A 105 26.00 25.99 4.83
CA LYS A 105 27.44 25.99 5.11
C LYS A 105 28.29 25.76 3.87
N ASP A 106 27.91 24.81 3.03
CA ASP A 106 28.67 24.42 1.83
C ASP A 106 27.69 24.02 0.71
N SER A 107 27.33 25.02 -0.11
CA SER A 107 26.39 24.87 -1.21
C SER A 107 26.97 24.12 -2.42
N CYS A 108 28.25 23.71 -2.37
CA CYS A 108 28.95 23.04 -3.47
C CYS A 108 29.47 21.64 -3.09
N ASN A 109 28.77 20.96 -2.19
CA ASN A 109 29.23 19.72 -1.61
C ASN A 109 28.63 18.48 -2.29
N ASP A 110 29.48 17.53 -2.68
CA ASP A 110 29.03 16.26 -3.27
C ASP A 110 27.99 15.55 -2.39
N GLY A 111 28.25 15.45 -1.09
CA GLY A 111 27.37 14.75 -0.16
C GLY A 111 26.03 15.45 0.01
N VAL A 112 26.00 16.79 0.00
CA VAL A 112 24.74 17.55 0.09
C VAL A 112 23.90 17.34 -1.17
N PHE A 113 24.51 17.35 -2.36
CA PHE A 113 23.79 17.11 -3.60
C PHE A 113 23.32 15.67 -3.76
N ASP A 114 24.13 14.71 -3.31
CA ASP A 114 23.75 13.29 -3.31
C ASP A 114 22.56 13.05 -2.36
N ASP A 115 22.55 13.69 -1.18
CA ASP A 115 21.43 13.64 -0.22
C ASP A 115 20.18 14.38 -0.73
N LEU A 116 20.33 15.49 -1.46
CA LEU A 116 19.23 16.22 -2.10
C LEU A 116 18.70 15.52 -3.36
N SER A 117 19.40 14.51 -3.87
CA SER A 117 19.10 13.93 -5.17
C SER A 117 17.73 13.24 -5.16
N LEU A 118 16.84 13.69 -6.04
CA LEU A 118 15.50 13.15 -6.18
C LEU A 118 15.52 11.77 -6.86
N PRO A 119 14.54 10.88 -6.58
CA PRO A 119 14.34 9.66 -7.36
C PRO A 119 14.15 9.99 -8.84
N SER A 120 14.96 9.34 -9.69
CA SER A 120 14.96 9.56 -11.15
C SER A 120 13.67 9.08 -11.82
N ALA A 121 12.97 8.12 -11.21
CA ALA A 121 11.65 7.66 -11.59
C ALA A 121 11.01 6.90 -10.42
N SER A 122 9.69 6.76 -10.48
CA SER A 122 9.00 5.78 -9.63
C SER A 122 9.36 4.35 -10.08
N PRO A 123 9.52 3.39 -9.16
CA PRO A 123 9.65 1.98 -9.51
C PRO A 123 8.36 1.39 -10.13
N ILE A 124 7.25 2.13 -10.11
CA ILE A 124 5.98 1.77 -10.75
C ILE A 124 5.71 2.73 -11.92
N PRO A 125 5.54 2.23 -13.16
CA PRO A 125 5.32 3.08 -14.34
C PRO A 125 4.09 4.00 -14.25
N GLU A 126 3.05 3.57 -13.55
CA GLU A 126 1.82 4.33 -13.40
C GLU A 126 1.83 5.38 -12.28
N VAL A 127 2.92 5.41 -11.49
CA VAL A 127 3.09 6.42 -10.43
C VAL A 127 4.08 7.45 -10.93
N SER A 128 3.67 8.71 -10.98
CA SER A 128 4.57 9.82 -11.26
C SER A 128 4.95 10.52 -9.95
N LEU A 129 6.21 10.96 -9.90
CA LEU A 129 6.74 11.78 -8.81
C LEU A 129 7.03 13.15 -9.39
N SER A 130 6.50 14.20 -8.76
CA SER A 130 6.73 15.57 -9.23
C SER A 130 7.05 16.51 -8.07
N THR A 131 8.01 17.39 -8.31
CA THR A 131 8.41 18.45 -7.40
C THR A 131 9.13 19.52 -8.21
N PRO A 132 9.03 20.81 -7.86
CA PRO A 132 9.88 21.83 -8.45
C PRO A 132 11.35 21.43 -8.28
N ASN A 133 12.06 21.27 -9.39
CA ASN A 133 13.42 20.78 -9.36
C ASN A 133 14.33 21.55 -10.32
N LEU A 134 15.62 21.41 -10.07
CA LEU A 134 16.69 21.87 -10.93
C LEU A 134 17.53 20.68 -11.35
N THR A 135 17.90 20.67 -12.64
CA THR A 135 18.82 19.68 -13.20
C THR A 135 20.25 20.19 -13.09
N LEU A 136 21.11 19.43 -12.41
CA LEU A 136 22.55 19.68 -12.33
C LEU A 136 23.31 18.60 -13.10
N PHE A 137 24.39 19.00 -13.75
CA PHE A 137 25.36 18.08 -14.35
C PHE A 137 26.60 18.01 -13.47
N LYS A 138 26.81 16.87 -12.83
CA LYS A 138 28.00 16.54 -12.03
C LYS A 138 29.07 15.98 -12.98
N CYS A 139 30.13 16.72 -13.22
CA CYS A 139 31.21 16.35 -14.14
C CYS A 139 32.54 16.19 -13.41
N ASN A 140 33.33 15.18 -13.77
CA ASN A 140 34.66 14.96 -13.19
C ASN A 140 35.72 15.96 -13.70
N THR A 141 35.43 16.61 -14.84
CA THR A 141 36.32 17.57 -15.48
C THR A 141 35.53 18.81 -15.86
N THR A 142 36.17 19.96 -15.76
CA THR A 142 35.62 21.22 -16.22
C THR A 142 35.33 21.15 -17.73
N LEU A 143 34.10 21.46 -18.12
CA LEU A 143 33.68 21.54 -19.51
C LEU A 143 34.15 22.85 -20.14
N ASP A 144 34.52 22.79 -21.43
CA ASP A 144 34.79 24.00 -22.21
C ASP A 144 33.49 24.79 -22.44
N LYS A 145 33.40 25.97 -21.85
CA LYS A 145 32.22 26.84 -21.88
C LYS A 145 31.84 27.26 -23.31
N ASN A 146 32.79 27.29 -24.24
CA ASN A 146 32.51 27.60 -25.66
C ASN A 146 31.73 26.48 -26.35
N SER A 147 31.93 25.24 -25.90
CA SER A 147 31.27 24.05 -26.42
C SER A 147 29.87 23.85 -25.81
N TYR A 148 29.59 24.45 -24.64
CA TYR A 148 28.33 24.29 -23.89
C TYR A 148 27.75 25.63 -23.44
N THR A 149 27.32 26.45 -24.39
CA THR A 149 26.72 27.79 -24.15
C THR A 149 25.40 27.75 -23.40
N GLN A 150 24.81 26.58 -23.23
CA GLN A 150 23.53 26.33 -22.55
C GLN A 150 23.65 26.26 -21.02
N LEU A 151 24.87 26.27 -20.48
CA LEU A 151 25.13 26.18 -19.05
C LEU A 151 25.21 27.59 -18.46
N ASN A 152 24.34 27.89 -17.49
CA ASN A 152 24.17 29.27 -17.01
C ASN A 152 25.14 29.60 -15.87
N ASP A 153 25.29 28.66 -14.93
CA ASP A 153 26.05 28.82 -13.70
C ASP A 153 26.80 27.51 -13.38
N SER A 154 27.90 27.61 -12.65
CA SER A 154 28.73 26.48 -12.30
C SER A 154 29.33 26.60 -10.91
N CYS A 155 29.42 25.48 -10.22
CA CYS A 155 30.08 25.40 -8.93
C CYS A 155 31.09 24.26 -8.92
N GLU A 156 32.27 24.51 -8.38
CA GLU A 156 33.39 23.57 -8.41
C GLU A 156 33.82 23.22 -6.98
N ASN A 157 34.08 21.94 -6.76
CA ASN A 157 34.78 21.46 -5.57
C ASN A 157 36.04 20.67 -5.97
N ALA A 158 36.68 20.03 -5.00
CA ALA A 158 37.96 19.35 -5.21
C ALA A 158 37.91 18.20 -6.24
N TYR A 159 36.73 17.65 -6.53
CA TYR A 159 36.57 16.44 -7.36
C TYR A 159 35.64 16.64 -8.56
N HIS A 160 34.64 17.51 -8.44
CA HIS A 160 33.60 17.68 -9.43
C HIS A 160 33.28 19.14 -9.71
N THR A 161 32.85 19.40 -10.94
CA THR A 161 32.18 20.64 -11.34
C THR A 161 30.71 20.35 -11.60
N TYR A 162 29.84 21.15 -10.98
CA TYR A 162 28.40 21.12 -11.10
C TYR A 162 27.94 22.23 -12.02
N TYR A 163 27.24 21.88 -13.09
CA TYR A 163 26.68 22.87 -14.02
C TYR A 163 25.16 22.92 -13.94
N ILE A 164 24.62 24.13 -13.96
CA ILE A 164 23.18 24.39 -14.02
C ILE A 164 22.75 24.44 -15.49
N ALA A 165 21.75 23.62 -15.84
CA ALA A 165 21.05 23.69 -17.11
C ALA A 165 20.26 25.01 -17.25
N SER A 166 20.43 25.76 -18.34
CA SER A 166 19.56 26.90 -18.63
C SER A 166 18.13 26.42 -18.93
N ALA A 167 17.14 27.05 -18.31
CA ALA A 167 15.72 26.73 -18.45
C ALA A 167 15.19 26.89 -19.89
N ASP A 168 15.81 27.78 -20.67
CA ASP A 168 15.39 28.12 -22.05
C ASP A 168 16.13 27.31 -23.13
N SER A 169 17.04 26.42 -22.73
CA SER A 169 17.88 25.67 -23.66
C SER A 169 17.44 24.22 -23.76
N SER A 170 17.35 23.71 -24.99
CA SER A 170 17.17 22.28 -25.23
C SER A 170 18.41 21.54 -24.75
N LEU A 171 18.34 20.97 -23.54
CA LEU A 171 19.40 20.18 -22.93
C LEU A 171 20.06 19.22 -23.93
N PRO A 172 21.40 19.18 -24.03
CA PRO A 172 22.07 18.18 -24.84
C PRO A 172 21.73 16.80 -24.28
N SER A 173 21.00 16.01 -25.07
CA SER A 173 20.75 14.60 -24.77
C SER A 173 21.59 13.77 -25.74
N PRO A 174 22.57 12.98 -25.28
CA PRO A 174 22.97 12.69 -23.88
C PRO A 174 23.89 13.76 -23.24
N PRO A 175 24.05 13.75 -21.89
CA PRO A 175 25.06 14.57 -21.21
C PRO A 175 26.47 14.26 -21.73
N SER A 176 27.38 15.23 -21.61
CA SER A 176 28.78 15.08 -22.02
C SER A 176 29.44 13.84 -21.39
N PRO A 177 30.35 13.13 -22.09
CA PRO A 177 31.08 12.00 -21.50
C PRO A 177 31.76 12.39 -20.18
N GLY A 178 31.52 11.61 -19.13
CA GLY A 178 32.07 11.88 -17.78
C GLY A 178 31.20 12.81 -16.92
N CYS A 179 29.99 13.15 -17.35
CA CYS A 179 29.00 13.86 -16.55
C CYS A 179 27.80 12.97 -16.21
N ALA A 180 27.33 13.09 -14.97
CA ALA A 180 26.09 12.50 -14.49
C ALA A 180 25.01 13.57 -14.28
N THR A 181 23.77 13.23 -14.61
CA THR A 181 22.62 14.12 -14.38
C THR A 181 22.02 13.83 -13.02
N ILE A 182 21.84 14.87 -12.21
CA ILE A 182 21.10 14.80 -10.95
C ILE A 182 19.97 15.82 -10.96
N GLN A 183 18.85 15.47 -10.34
CA GLN A 183 17.75 16.41 -10.10
C GLN A 183 17.68 16.69 -8.61
N VAL A 184 17.63 17.97 -8.25
CA VAL A 184 17.60 18.44 -6.86
C VAL A 184 16.42 19.39 -6.67
N PRO A 185 15.79 19.41 -5.48
CA PRO A 185 14.63 20.27 -5.22
C PRO A 185 15.03 21.74 -5.17
N ILE A 186 14.12 22.59 -5.66
CA ILE A 186 14.22 24.05 -5.56
C ILE A 186 13.01 24.63 -4.84
N LEU A 187 13.15 25.87 -4.38
CA LEU A 187 12.03 26.63 -3.84
C LEU A 187 10.84 26.65 -4.82
N PRO A 188 9.58 26.53 -4.37
CA PRO A 188 8.40 26.57 -5.23
C PRO A 188 8.28 27.85 -6.08
N SER A 189 8.76 28.97 -5.54
CA SER A 189 8.81 30.27 -6.20
C SER A 189 10.24 30.81 -6.11
N PRO A 190 11.18 30.28 -6.91
CA PRO A 190 12.58 30.64 -6.80
C PRO A 190 12.81 32.06 -7.34
N PRO A 191 13.75 32.83 -6.77
CA PRO A 191 14.18 34.09 -7.37
C PRO A 191 14.77 33.83 -8.76
N GLN A 192 14.58 34.80 -9.67
CA GLN A 192 15.15 34.77 -11.01
C GLN A 192 16.41 35.65 -11.07
N PRO A 193 17.50 35.21 -11.74
CA PRO A 193 17.66 33.90 -12.38
C PRO A 193 17.82 32.75 -11.37
N ILE A 194 17.38 31.55 -11.74
CA ILE A 194 17.58 30.34 -10.93
C ILE A 194 19.09 30.06 -10.83
N THR A 195 19.57 29.92 -9.60
CA THR A 195 20.99 29.62 -9.25
C THR A 195 21.04 28.56 -8.16
N LEU A 196 22.23 28.13 -7.73
CA LEU A 196 22.36 27.18 -6.60
C LEU A 196 21.79 27.72 -5.29
N SER A 197 21.64 29.04 -5.14
CA SER A 197 20.96 29.64 -4.00
C SER A 197 19.45 29.33 -3.95
N SER A 198 18.87 28.84 -5.05
CA SER A 198 17.46 28.45 -5.15
C SER A 198 17.18 27.03 -4.64
N LEU A 199 18.23 26.26 -4.30
CA LEU A 199 18.12 24.93 -3.72
C LEU A 199 17.50 25.00 -2.32
N THR A 200 16.82 23.93 -1.92
CA THR A 200 16.12 23.88 -0.64
C THR A 200 16.14 22.48 -0.04
N ALA A 201 16.24 22.41 1.29
CA ALA A 201 15.97 21.18 2.06
C ALA A 201 14.52 21.12 2.59
N GLU A 202 13.70 22.11 2.21
CA GLU A 202 12.27 22.18 2.49
C GLU A 202 11.51 22.13 1.15
N PHE A 203 10.86 20.99 0.87
CA PHE A 203 10.18 20.74 -0.40
C PHE A 203 9.03 19.74 -0.24
N SER A 204 8.19 19.65 -1.26
CA SER A 204 7.10 18.67 -1.32
C SER A 204 7.24 17.80 -2.55
N LEU A 205 7.17 16.48 -2.36
CA LEU A 205 7.14 15.50 -3.43
C LEU A 205 5.70 15.04 -3.65
N TYR A 206 5.09 15.42 -4.76
CA TYR A 206 3.76 14.97 -5.12
C TYR A 206 3.83 13.56 -5.71
N VAL A 207 2.98 12.67 -5.20
CA VAL A 207 2.90 11.27 -5.62
C VAL A 207 1.57 11.04 -6.32
N GLU A 208 1.58 10.94 -7.65
CA GLU A 208 0.37 10.67 -8.41
C GLU A 208 0.11 9.16 -8.52
N ALA A 209 -0.69 8.63 -7.60
CA ALA A 209 -1.03 7.21 -7.54
C ALA A 209 -2.55 6.99 -7.50
N ARG A 210 -3.27 7.52 -8.50
CA ARG A 210 -4.75 7.60 -8.51
C ARG A 210 -5.45 6.29 -8.18
N LYS A 211 -4.98 5.18 -8.78
CA LYS A 211 -5.58 3.86 -8.60
C LYS A 211 -5.42 3.33 -7.16
N CYS A 212 -4.27 3.60 -6.52
CA CYS A 212 -4.08 3.29 -5.10
C CYS A 212 -4.95 4.17 -4.19
N TYR A 213 -5.06 5.47 -4.49
CA TYR A 213 -5.91 6.36 -3.70
C TYR A 213 -7.39 5.93 -3.76
N GLN A 214 -7.90 5.57 -4.94
CA GLN A 214 -9.25 5.02 -5.10
C GLN A 214 -9.43 3.68 -4.36
N CYS A 215 -8.42 2.82 -4.35
CA CYS A 215 -8.44 1.58 -3.58
C CYS A 215 -8.63 1.85 -2.08
N ARG A 216 -7.85 2.80 -1.54
CA ARG A 216 -7.89 3.18 -0.13
C ARG A 216 -9.23 3.82 0.26
N GLU A 217 -9.82 4.65 -0.60
CA GLU A 217 -11.17 5.19 -0.41
C GLU A 217 -12.23 4.09 -0.30
N ARG A 218 -12.06 2.99 -1.04
CA ARG A 218 -12.90 1.79 -0.95
C ARG A 218 -12.54 0.87 0.21
N LYS A 219 -11.67 1.31 1.12
CA LYS A 219 -11.14 0.56 2.27
C LYS A 219 -10.35 -0.69 1.88
N GLY A 220 -9.78 -0.71 0.68
CA GLY A 220 -8.80 -1.70 0.25
C GLY A 220 -7.38 -1.31 0.66
N GLU A 221 -6.45 -2.23 0.43
CA GLU A 221 -5.01 -2.03 0.61
C GLU A 221 -4.31 -2.01 -0.73
N CYS A 222 -3.48 -0.99 -0.94
CA CYS A 222 -2.68 -0.93 -2.16
C CYS A 222 -1.37 -1.67 -1.94
N LEU A 223 -1.15 -2.70 -2.76
CA LEU A 223 0.07 -3.49 -2.79
C LEU A 223 0.84 -3.16 -4.08
N VAL A 224 2.17 -3.20 -4.01
CA VAL A 224 3.08 -3.00 -5.13
C VAL A 224 3.76 -4.33 -5.43
N GLU A 225 3.24 -5.06 -6.41
CA GLU A 225 3.76 -6.37 -6.82
C GLU A 225 4.35 -6.26 -8.23
N HIS A 226 5.63 -6.61 -8.40
CA HIS A 226 6.31 -6.64 -9.71
C HIS A 226 6.15 -5.34 -10.53
N GLY A 227 6.31 -4.18 -9.88
CA GLY A 227 6.19 -2.87 -10.54
C GLY A 227 4.77 -2.49 -10.94
N ASN A 228 3.74 -3.20 -10.45
CA ASN A 228 2.34 -2.90 -10.67
C ASN A 228 1.61 -2.76 -9.33
N TYR A 229 0.58 -1.92 -9.29
CA TYR A 229 -0.26 -1.81 -8.10
C TYR A 229 -1.38 -2.87 -8.14
N LYS A 230 -1.78 -3.35 -6.98
CA LYS A 230 -2.90 -4.28 -6.78
C LYS A 230 -3.73 -3.80 -5.61
N CYS A 231 -5.04 -3.77 -5.80
CA CYS A 231 -5.98 -3.42 -4.73
C CYS A 231 -6.46 -4.71 -4.05
N ALA A 232 -5.93 -5.01 -2.87
CA ALA A 232 -6.42 -6.10 -2.05
C ALA A 232 -7.65 -5.65 -1.25
N ALA A 233 -8.67 -6.50 -1.17
CA ALA A 233 -9.75 -6.28 -0.23
C ALA A 233 -9.18 -6.51 1.18
N ARG A 234 -9.42 -5.57 2.11
CA ARG A 234 -9.21 -5.88 3.53
C ARG A 234 -10.10 -7.05 3.89
N GLU A 235 -9.50 -8.15 4.37
CA GLU A 235 -10.28 -9.23 4.95
C GLU A 235 -11.21 -8.62 6.01
N LYS A 236 -12.52 -8.71 5.77
CA LYS A 236 -13.47 -8.41 6.83
C LYS A 236 -13.24 -9.47 7.87
N GLY A 237 -12.68 -9.09 9.02
CA GLY A 237 -12.73 -9.89 10.23
C GLY A 237 -14.13 -10.50 10.35
N ASP A 238 -14.17 -11.81 10.25
CA ASP A 238 -15.30 -12.71 10.40
C ASP A 238 -16.62 -12.23 9.76
N LYS A 239 -16.76 -12.40 8.44
CA LYS A 239 -18.09 -12.60 7.88
C LYS A 239 -18.56 -13.97 8.38
N GLN A 240 -19.40 -14.00 9.41
CA GLN A 240 -20.28 -15.14 9.64
C GLN A 240 -21.01 -15.43 8.32
N VAL A 241 -20.52 -16.42 7.59
CA VAL A 241 -21.17 -16.94 6.40
C VAL A 241 -22.44 -17.62 6.91
N LYS A 242 -23.54 -16.85 7.01
CA LYS A 242 -24.87 -17.43 7.12
C LYS A 242 -25.17 -18.13 5.80
N LEU A 243 -24.68 -19.36 5.66
CA LEU A 243 -25.11 -20.29 4.64
C LEU A 243 -26.60 -20.51 4.87
N LYS A 244 -27.45 -19.76 4.15
CA LYS A 244 -28.87 -20.11 4.03
C LYS A 244 -28.94 -21.30 3.08
N LEU A 245 -28.81 -22.52 3.62
CA LEU A 245 -29.32 -23.70 2.92
C LEU A 245 -30.83 -23.51 2.76
N GLY A 246 -31.26 -23.22 1.53
CA GLY A 246 -32.65 -23.38 1.16
C GLY A 246 -33.00 -24.85 1.21
N LEU A 247 -33.47 -25.33 2.36
CA LEU A 247 -34.17 -26.60 2.47
C LEU A 247 -35.48 -26.45 1.69
N GLY A 248 -35.45 -26.82 0.40
CA GLY A 248 -36.66 -27.09 -0.35
C GLY A 248 -37.48 -28.12 0.42
N LYS A 249 -38.75 -27.80 0.69
CA LYS A 249 -39.68 -28.69 1.38
C LYS A 249 -39.71 -30.04 0.64
N ILE A 250 -39.04 -31.05 1.19
CA ILE A 250 -39.27 -32.43 0.81
C ILE A 250 -40.65 -32.77 1.38
N ASP A 251 -41.62 -32.93 0.50
CA ASP A 251 -42.98 -33.28 0.87
C ASP A 251 -42.99 -34.73 1.39
N ILE A 252 -43.00 -34.89 2.72
CA ILE A 252 -42.95 -36.17 3.46
C ILE A 252 -44.20 -37.05 3.18
N SER A 253 -45.17 -36.55 2.41
CA SER A 253 -46.37 -37.29 2.01
C SER A 253 -46.09 -38.65 1.34
N ALA A 254 -44.96 -38.78 0.62
CA ALA A 254 -44.60 -40.04 -0.03
C ALA A 254 -44.16 -41.16 0.95
N PHE A 255 -43.76 -40.83 2.19
CA PHE A 255 -43.27 -41.83 3.15
C PHE A 255 -44.39 -42.51 3.95
N LYS A 256 -45.60 -41.93 4.01
CA LYS A 256 -46.74 -42.57 4.70
C LYS A 256 -47.28 -43.80 3.96
N TYR A 257 -47.09 -43.89 2.64
CA TYR A 257 -47.55 -45.04 1.86
C TYR A 257 -46.67 -46.29 2.01
N LEU A 258 -45.42 -46.14 2.45
CA LEU A 258 -44.48 -47.27 2.60
C LEU A 258 -44.49 -47.92 4.00
N ILE A 259 -44.98 -47.21 5.03
CA ILE A 259 -45.02 -47.73 6.42
C ILE A 259 -46.37 -48.40 6.73
N GLY A 260 -47.43 -48.10 5.96
CA GLY A 260 -48.78 -48.62 6.18
C GLY A 260 -49.04 -50.10 5.81
N MET A 261 -48.01 -50.85 5.39
CA MET A 261 -48.13 -52.27 5.00
C MET A 261 -47.53 -53.25 6.03
N HIS A 262 -47.01 -52.79 7.17
CA HIS A 262 -46.21 -53.66 8.05
C HIS A 262 -46.68 -53.83 9.50
N THR A 263 -47.89 -53.39 9.86
CA THR A 263 -48.43 -53.55 11.22
C THR A 263 -49.84 -54.16 11.21
N HIS A 264 -49.91 -55.43 10.79
CA HIS A 264 -50.99 -56.33 11.15
C HIS A 264 -50.39 -57.58 11.81
N LEU A 265 -49.96 -57.45 13.07
CA LEU A 265 -49.84 -58.55 14.06
C LEU A 265 -49.25 -57.96 15.35
N GLY A 266 -49.91 -58.14 16.50
CA GLY A 266 -49.32 -57.85 17.80
C GLY A 266 -50.25 -57.11 18.76
N GLN A 267 -51.12 -57.89 19.39
CA GLN A 267 -52.08 -57.52 20.41
C GLN A 267 -51.40 -57.40 21.81
N VAL A 268 -52.10 -56.73 22.76
CA VAL A 268 -52.17 -57.07 24.21
C VAL A 268 -51.11 -56.46 25.17
N LEU A 269 -51.42 -55.31 25.79
CA LEU A 269 -51.68 -55.11 27.26
C LEU A 269 -51.52 -53.64 27.72
N GLU A 270 -52.63 -53.09 28.19
CA GLU A 270 -52.79 -51.96 29.14
C GLU A 270 -52.43 -52.41 30.59
N PRO A 271 -52.55 -51.58 31.67
CA PRO A 271 -52.73 -50.12 31.79
C PRO A 271 -51.90 -49.46 32.95
N LYS A 272 -51.92 -48.12 33.05
CA LYS A 272 -52.43 -47.31 34.20
C LYS A 272 -51.73 -45.96 34.40
N ASP A 273 -52.53 -44.91 34.17
CA ASP A 273 -52.83 -43.73 35.01
C ASP A 273 -51.77 -43.07 35.89
N GLY A 274 -51.68 -41.73 35.77
CA GLY A 274 -51.11 -40.88 36.82
C GLY A 274 -50.85 -39.43 36.41
N ASN A 275 -51.91 -38.63 36.23
CA ASN A 275 -51.85 -37.17 36.30
C ASN A 275 -51.29 -36.70 37.66
N LEU A 276 -50.41 -35.69 37.70
CA LEU A 276 -50.55 -34.57 38.64
C LEU A 276 -49.55 -33.43 38.40
N SER A 277 -50.09 -32.24 38.62
CA SER A 277 -49.65 -30.88 38.34
C SER A 277 -48.71 -30.27 39.40
N PHE A 278 -48.04 -29.18 38.98
CA PHE A 278 -47.16 -28.24 39.72
C PHE A 278 -47.63 -27.79 41.13
N PRO A 279 -46.70 -27.28 41.97
CA PRO A 279 -46.55 -25.81 42.05
C PRO A 279 -45.11 -25.28 42.17
N ASN A 280 -44.96 -24.02 41.74
CA ASN A 280 -43.87 -23.08 42.02
C ASN A 280 -43.75 -22.76 43.52
N PRO A 281 -42.58 -22.27 43.97
CA PRO A 281 -42.56 -21.19 44.94
C PRO A 281 -41.66 -20.02 44.52
N SER A 282 -42.17 -18.84 44.84
CA SER A 282 -41.59 -17.51 44.72
C SER A 282 -40.53 -17.22 45.80
N GLY A 283 -39.67 -16.23 45.52
CA GLY A 283 -38.94 -15.38 46.49
C GLY A 283 -37.48 -15.80 46.74
N LEU A 284 -36.52 -14.93 47.05
CA LEU A 284 -36.41 -13.48 47.23
C LEU A 284 -34.94 -13.23 47.66
N ILE A 285 -34.32 -12.11 47.24
CA ILE A 285 -33.16 -11.42 47.90
C ILE A 285 -31.79 -12.15 47.76
N PHE A 286 -30.68 -11.56 47.32
CA PHE A 286 -30.15 -10.19 47.28
C PHE A 286 -29.81 -9.71 45.86
#